data_AF-A0A949X620-F1
#
_entry.id   AF-A0A949X620-F1
#
_cell.length_a   1.000
_cell.length_b   1.000
_cell.length_c   1.000
_cell.angle_alpha   90.00
_cell.angle_beta   90.00
_cell.angle_gamma   90.00
#
_symmetry.space_group_name_H-M   'P 1'
#
loop_
_entity.id
_entity.type
_entity.pdbx_description
1 polymer ?
#
loop_
_entity_poly.entity_id
_entity_poly.type
_entity_poly.pdbx_seq_one_letter_code
_entity_poly.pdbx_strand_id
1 'polypeptide(L)'
;MSQKQKDATRAPASHTGDAHTSEQAARAYLESIRWPKGPVCPHCGGADRQSRLEGKAHRPGLLFCGHCRQQYTVTVGTVFADSKVPLHKWVHATHLLCTSKKGISSKQLERVLGVTYKTAWFMSHRIREAMKSEGGLL
;
A
#
# COMPACT_ATOMS: atom_id res chain seq x y z
N MET A 1 -14.98 -27.38 32.70
CA MET A 1 -13.95 -26.33 32.68
C MET A 1 -12.86 -26.71 31.68
N SER A 2 -12.92 -26.19 30.46
CA SER A 2 -11.75 -26.00 29.57
C SER A 2 -12.24 -25.33 28.28
N GLN A 3 -12.26 -23.99 28.26
CA GLN A 3 -12.49 -23.23 27.04
C GLN A 3 -11.16 -23.17 26.28
N LYS A 4 -11.10 -23.90 25.18
CA LYS A 4 -9.95 -24.01 24.29
C LYS A 4 -9.89 -22.76 23.38
N GLN A 5 -8.88 -21.94 23.62
CA GLN A 5 -8.12 -21.09 22.70
C GLN A 5 -8.86 -20.56 21.45
N LYS A 6 -9.19 -19.26 21.47
CA LYS A 6 -9.51 -18.44 20.30
C LYS A 6 -8.23 -17.75 19.86
N ASP A 7 -7.51 -18.37 18.93
CA ASP A 7 -6.34 -17.76 18.30
C ASP A 7 -6.81 -16.69 17.30
N ALA A 8 -7.09 -15.50 17.85
CA ALA A 8 -7.12 -14.27 17.08
C ALA A 8 -5.69 -14.00 16.62
N THR A 9 -5.41 -14.28 15.35
CA THR A 9 -4.20 -13.89 14.65
C THR A 9 -3.94 -12.40 14.89
N ARG A 10 -3.03 -12.13 15.83
CA ARG A 10 -2.55 -10.81 16.20
C ARG A 10 -1.82 -10.24 15.00
N ALA A 11 -2.47 -9.31 14.30
CA ALA A 11 -1.81 -8.42 13.36
C ALA A 11 -0.57 -7.81 14.05
N PRO A 12 0.61 -7.74 13.40
CA PRO A 12 1.76 -7.11 14.01
C PRO A 12 1.48 -5.60 14.11
N ALA A 13 1.08 -5.17 15.30
CA ALA A 13 1.05 -3.78 15.68
C ALA A 13 2.50 -3.29 15.80
N SER A 14 2.92 -2.43 14.88
CA SER A 14 3.97 -1.44 15.14
C SER A 14 3.81 -0.26 14.16
N HIS A 15 3.07 0.75 14.63
CA HIS A 15 3.06 2.16 14.20
C HIS A 15 2.43 2.51 12.83
N THR A 16 1.10 2.43 12.72
CA THR A 16 0.34 3.09 11.63
C THR A 16 0.62 4.59 11.54
N GLY A 17 1.04 5.22 12.64
CA GLY A 17 1.36 6.65 12.71
C GLY A 17 2.52 7.09 11.81
N ASP A 18 3.53 6.24 11.60
CA ASP A 18 4.75 6.62 10.87
C ASP A 18 4.68 6.33 9.37
N ALA A 19 3.75 5.45 8.95
CA ALA A 19 3.50 5.11 7.55
C ALA A 19 3.07 6.33 6.71
N HIS A 20 2.57 7.37 7.37
CA HIS A 20 2.14 8.62 6.75
C HIS A 20 3.27 9.65 6.62
N THR A 21 4.41 9.41 7.26
CA THR A 21 5.48 10.42 7.43
C THR A 21 6.70 10.12 6.57
N SER A 22 6.97 8.84 6.26
CA SER A 22 8.14 8.42 5.48
C SER A 22 7.76 7.52 4.31
N GLU A 23 8.42 7.72 3.17
CA GLU A 23 8.32 6.87 1.98
C GLU A 23 8.70 5.40 2.27
N GLN A 24 9.67 5.18 3.15
CA GLN A 24 10.11 3.81 3.50
C GLN A 24 9.08 3.13 4.41
N ALA A 25 8.56 3.86 5.39
CA ALA A 25 7.51 3.36 6.28
C ALA A 25 6.21 3.07 5.50
N ALA A 26 5.85 3.94 4.55
CA ALA A 26 4.71 3.72 3.65
C ALA A 26 4.86 2.43 2.82
N ARG A 27 6.06 2.15 2.29
CA ARG A 27 6.35 0.90 1.57
C ARG A 27 6.23 -0.31 2.48
N ALA A 28 6.88 -0.29 3.64
CA ALA A 28 6.82 -1.40 4.59
C ALA A 28 5.38 -1.70 5.04
N TYR A 29 4.59 -0.65 5.29
CA TYR A 29 3.17 -0.78 5.61
C TYR A 29 2.37 -1.46 4.48
N LEU A 30 2.55 -1.01 3.24
CA LEU A 30 1.88 -1.64 2.09
C LEU A 30 2.33 -3.08 1.87
N GLU A 31 3.62 -3.38 2.04
CA GLU A 31 4.15 -4.75 1.95
C GLU A 31 3.50 -5.64 3.01
N SER A 32 3.31 -5.14 4.24
CA SER A 32 2.68 -5.91 5.32
C SER A 32 1.20 -6.24 5.05
N ILE A 33 0.46 -5.35 4.38
CA ILE A 33 -0.95 -5.56 4.05
C ILE A 33 -1.09 -6.50 2.85
N ARG A 34 -0.32 -6.23 1.79
CA ARG A 34 -0.43 -6.95 0.53
C ARG A 34 0.15 -8.36 0.62
N TRP A 35 1.23 -8.52 1.38
CA TRP A 35 2.05 -9.72 1.43
C TRP A 35 2.34 -10.17 2.86
N PRO A 36 1.32 -10.58 3.63
CA PRO A 36 1.50 -10.99 5.03
C PRO A 36 2.39 -12.24 5.19
N LYS A 37 2.54 -13.05 4.14
CA LYS A 37 3.35 -14.28 4.12
C LYS A 37 4.62 -14.17 3.28
N GLY A 38 4.93 -12.98 2.76
CA GLY A 38 6.06 -12.76 1.85
C GLY A 38 5.64 -12.34 0.44
N PRO A 39 6.57 -11.75 -0.33
CA PRO A 39 6.28 -11.09 -1.60
C PRO A 39 5.79 -12.06 -2.66
N VAL A 40 4.73 -11.67 -3.39
CA VAL A 40 4.18 -12.42 -4.52
C VAL A 40 4.32 -11.59 -5.78
N CYS A 41 4.90 -12.17 -6.83
CA CYS A 41 5.13 -11.46 -8.08
C CYS A 41 3.80 -11.12 -8.76
N PRO A 42 3.52 -9.83 -9.04
CA PRO A 42 2.27 -9.41 -9.68
C PRO A 42 2.19 -9.79 -11.18
N HIS A 43 3.31 -10.18 -11.80
CA HIS A 43 3.34 -10.54 -13.22
C HIS A 43 3.04 -12.02 -13.47
N CYS A 44 3.52 -12.92 -12.60
CA CYS A 44 3.42 -14.37 -12.80
C CYS A 44 2.79 -15.13 -11.63
N GLY A 45 2.49 -14.45 -10.51
CA GLY A 45 1.90 -15.07 -9.31
C GLY A 45 2.87 -15.91 -8.48
N GLY A 46 4.14 -16.03 -8.88
CA GLY A 46 5.14 -16.78 -8.12
C GLY A 46 5.44 -16.13 -6.76
N ALA A 47 5.40 -16.92 -5.69
CA ALA A 47 5.76 -16.52 -4.33
C ALA A 47 7.20 -16.95 -3.93
N ASP A 48 7.77 -17.92 -4.65
CA ASP A 48 9.10 -18.44 -4.40
C ASP A 48 10.18 -17.67 -5.16
N ARG A 49 11.43 -17.74 -4.70
CA ARG A 49 12.61 -17.13 -5.37
C ARG A 49 12.48 -15.63 -5.63
N GLN A 50 11.95 -14.89 -4.65
CA GLN A 50 11.90 -13.44 -4.69
C GLN A 50 13.17 -12.88 -4.02
N SER A 51 13.84 -11.93 -4.68
CA SER A 51 15.05 -11.29 -4.15
C SER A 51 14.82 -9.79 -4.02
N ARG A 52 15.14 -9.21 -2.87
CA ARG A 52 15.13 -7.76 -2.70
C ARG A 52 16.43 -7.19 -3.24
N LEU A 53 16.31 -6.24 -4.17
CA LEU A 53 17.45 -5.54 -4.74
C LEU A 53 17.72 -4.31 -3.87
N GLU A 54 18.73 -4.42 -3.02
CA GLU A 54 19.17 -3.36 -2.11
C GLU A 54 20.49 -2.75 -2.60
N GLY A 55 20.64 -1.43 -2.47
CA GLY A 55 21.87 -0.73 -2.83
C GLY A 55 21.62 0.65 -3.39
N LYS A 56 22.67 1.49 -3.43
CA LYS A 56 22.61 2.86 -3.96
C LYS A 56 22.26 2.93 -5.45
N ALA A 57 22.54 1.85 -6.19
CA ALA A 57 22.24 1.75 -7.62
C ALA A 57 20.76 1.41 -7.91
N HIS A 58 20.00 0.96 -6.91
CA HIS A 58 18.63 0.49 -7.10
C HIS A 58 17.62 1.39 -6.40
N ARG A 59 16.45 1.56 -7.03
CA ARG A 59 15.34 2.30 -6.43
C ARG A 59 14.85 1.59 -5.16
N PRO A 60 14.49 2.32 -4.09
CA PRO A 60 14.02 1.70 -2.85
C PRO A 60 12.77 0.82 -3.05
N GLY A 61 12.78 -0.36 -2.45
CA GLY A 61 11.65 -1.30 -2.49
C GLY A 61 11.53 -2.12 -3.78
N LEU A 62 12.63 -2.24 -4.53
CA LEU A 62 12.69 -3.05 -5.74
C LEU A 62 12.85 -4.54 -5.39
N LEU A 63 11.96 -5.35 -5.96
CA LEU A 63 11.96 -6.80 -5.88
C LEU A 63 12.24 -7.38 -7.27
N PHE A 64 12.96 -8.49 -7.29
CA PHE A 64 13.25 -9.26 -8.49
C PHE A 64 12.62 -10.64 -8.36
N CYS A 65 11.85 -11.04 -9.37
CA CYS A 65 11.25 -12.37 -9.44
C CYS A 65 12.18 -13.33 -10.18
N GLY A 66 12.61 -14.41 -9.52
CA GLY A 66 13.43 -15.44 -10.16
C GLY A 66 12.70 -16.27 -11.24
N HIS A 67 11.36 -16.26 -11.26
CA HIS A 67 10.58 -17.02 -12.25
C HIS A 67 10.48 -16.31 -13.59
N CYS A 68 9.96 -15.08 -13.60
CA CYS A 68 9.78 -14.30 -14.84
C CYS A 68 10.96 -13.35 -15.13
N ARG A 69 11.94 -13.26 -14.23
CA ARG A 69 13.10 -12.37 -14.31
C ARG A 69 12.73 -10.88 -14.44
N GLN A 70 11.53 -10.52 -14.01
CA GLN A 70 11.03 -9.15 -14.01
C GLN A 70 11.24 -8.48 -12.65
N GLN A 71 11.44 -7.17 -12.69
CA GLN A 71 11.54 -6.33 -11.50
C GLN A 71 10.19 -5.68 -11.20
N TYR A 72 9.81 -5.67 -9.93
CA TYR A 72 8.55 -5.07 -9.49
C TYR A 72 8.70 -4.41 -8.13
N THR A 73 7.70 -3.65 -7.74
CA THR A 73 7.60 -2.99 -6.43
C THR A 73 6.24 -3.29 -5.84
N VAL A 74 6.05 -3.02 -4.54
CA VAL A 74 4.75 -3.16 -3.86
C VAL A 74 3.63 -2.33 -4.51
N THR A 75 3.98 -1.32 -5.31
CA THR A 75 3.00 -0.48 -6.01
C THR A 75 2.51 -1.07 -7.34
N VAL A 76 3.19 -2.06 -7.91
CA VAL A 76 2.83 -2.63 -9.23
C VAL A 76 1.48 -3.35 -9.12
N GLY A 77 0.54 -3.01 -10.01
CA GLY A 77 -0.82 -3.58 -10.02
C GLY A 77 -1.72 -3.02 -8.91
N THR A 78 -1.36 -1.91 -8.27
CA THR A 78 -2.20 -1.23 -7.26
C THR A 78 -2.62 0.15 -7.76
N VAL A 79 -3.52 0.82 -7.02
CA VAL A 79 -3.89 2.22 -7.25
C VAL A 79 -2.72 3.21 -7.17
N PHE A 80 -1.63 2.81 -6.52
CA PHE A 80 -0.42 3.61 -6.34
C PHE A 80 0.53 3.53 -7.54
N ALA A 81 0.26 2.64 -8.49
CA ALA A 81 1.07 2.50 -9.69
C ALA A 81 1.09 3.78 -10.54
N ASP A 82 2.27 4.07 -11.09
CA ASP A 82 2.50 5.16 -12.05
C ASP A 82 2.10 6.56 -11.54
N SER A 83 2.20 6.79 -10.23
CA SER A 83 1.94 8.09 -9.64
C SER A 83 3.24 8.84 -9.32
N LYS A 84 3.27 10.13 -9.66
CA LYS A 84 4.31 11.07 -9.21
C LYS A 84 4.10 11.55 -7.77
N VAL A 85 2.95 11.24 -7.17
CA VAL A 85 2.65 11.63 -5.79
C VAL A 85 3.38 10.67 -4.84
N PRO A 86 4.05 11.21 -3.80
CA PRO A 86 4.73 10.38 -2.81
C PRO A 86 3.81 9.32 -2.18
N LEU A 87 4.34 8.13 -1.95
CA LEU A 87 3.58 6.98 -1.45
C LEU A 87 3.01 7.21 -0.05
N HIS A 88 3.71 7.93 0.81
CA HIS A 88 3.20 8.25 2.16
C HIS A 88 1.89 9.06 2.10
N LYS A 89 1.76 9.99 1.14
CA LYS A 89 0.53 10.76 0.93
C LYS A 89 -0.61 9.90 0.41
N TRP A 90 -0.31 8.92 -0.44
CA TRP A 90 -1.28 7.93 -0.89
C TRP A 90 -1.80 7.07 0.26
N VAL A 91 -0.90 6.53 1.08
CA VAL A 91 -1.28 5.73 2.25
C VAL A 91 -2.14 6.55 3.22
N HIS A 92 -1.79 7.83 3.43
CA HIS A 92 -2.60 8.73 4.26
C HIS A 92 -3.98 9.03 3.64
N ALA A 93 -4.04 9.32 2.34
CA ALA A 93 -5.30 9.54 1.63
C ALA A 93 -6.23 8.32 1.70
N THR A 94 -5.68 7.12 1.49
CA THR A 94 -6.43 5.86 1.57
C THR A 94 -6.91 5.61 2.99
N HIS A 95 -6.06 5.78 4.01
CA HIS A 95 -6.45 5.64 5.41
C HIS A 95 -7.63 6.58 5.76
N LEU A 96 -7.51 7.85 5.41
CA LEU A 96 -8.55 8.86 5.64
C LEU A 96 -9.89 8.49 4.96
N LEU A 97 -9.84 8.03 3.71
CA LEU A 97 -11.04 7.59 2.98
C LEU A 97 -11.67 6.33 3.58
N CYS A 98 -10.87 5.38 4.07
CA CYS A 98 -11.35 4.15 4.70
C CYS A 98 -11.92 4.37 6.11
N THR A 99 -11.36 5.28 6.90
CA THR A 99 -11.77 5.48 8.31
C THR A 99 -12.91 6.48 8.49
N SER A 100 -13.20 7.31 7.48
CA SER A 100 -14.26 8.31 7.58
C SER A 100 -15.67 7.72 7.37
N LYS A 101 -16.49 7.76 8.42
CA LYS A 101 -17.90 7.33 8.40
C LYS A 101 -18.77 8.09 7.38
N LYS A 102 -18.45 9.36 7.09
CA LYS A 102 -19.21 10.22 6.17
C LYS A 102 -18.53 10.40 4.81
N GLY A 103 -17.42 9.70 4.58
CA GLY A 103 -16.51 9.97 3.46
C GLY A 103 -15.77 11.31 3.63
N ILE A 104 -14.76 11.53 2.79
CA ILE A 104 -13.97 12.76 2.79
C ILE A 104 -14.03 13.41 1.41
N SER A 105 -14.23 14.72 1.38
CA SER A 105 -14.23 15.50 0.15
C SER A 105 -12.80 15.72 -0.36
N SER A 106 -12.63 15.86 -1.67
CA SER A 106 -11.31 16.15 -2.26
C SER A 106 -10.72 17.47 -1.74
N LYS A 107 -11.57 18.45 -1.39
CA LYS A 107 -11.15 19.71 -0.78
C LYS A 107 -10.60 19.53 0.64
N GLN A 108 -11.14 18.58 1.40
CA GLN A 108 -10.60 18.24 2.71
C GLN A 108 -9.28 17.48 2.59
N LEU A 109 -9.16 16.55 1.63
CA LEU A 109 -7.89 15.86 1.33
C LEU A 109 -6.78 16.84 0.94
N GLU A 110 -7.11 17.86 0.14
CA GLU A 110 -6.18 18.94 -0.24
C GLU A 110 -5.55 19.61 0.99
N ARG A 111 -6.38 20.02 1.96
CA ARG A 111 -5.93 20.71 3.18
C ARG A 111 -5.09 19.81 4.07
N VAL A 112 -5.48 18.53 4.22
CA VAL A 112 -4.79 17.60 5.12
C VAL A 112 -3.45 17.14 4.54
N LEU A 113 -3.39 16.88 3.22
CA LEU A 113 -2.18 16.35 2.57
C LEU A 113 -1.23 17.43 2.04
N GLY A 114 -1.67 18.70 2.01
CA GLY A 114 -0.92 19.80 1.42
C GLY A 114 -0.58 19.53 -0.05
N VAL A 115 -1.53 19.00 -0.81
CA VAL A 115 -1.40 18.77 -2.27
C VAL A 115 -2.33 19.72 -3.01
N THR A 116 -2.19 19.84 -4.33
CA THR A 116 -3.14 20.64 -5.11
C THR A 116 -4.53 19.99 -5.13
N TYR A 117 -5.59 20.80 -5.28
CA TYR A 117 -6.95 20.29 -5.43
C TYR A 117 -7.08 19.24 -6.55
N LYS A 118 -6.45 19.48 -7.70
CA LYS A 118 -6.44 18.54 -8.85
C LYS A 118 -5.84 17.19 -8.46
N THR A 119 -4.74 17.21 -7.71
CA THR A 119 -4.10 15.99 -7.19
C THR A 119 -5.01 15.27 -6.19
N ALA A 120 -5.59 15.99 -5.22
CA ALA A 120 -6.50 15.41 -4.24
C ALA A 120 -7.75 14.80 -4.88
N TRP A 121 -8.31 15.48 -5.89
CA TRP A 121 -9.45 14.98 -6.67
C TRP A 121 -9.10 13.69 -7.40
N PHE A 122 -7.97 13.67 -8.12
CA PHE A 122 -7.48 12.48 -8.83
C PHE A 122 -7.25 11.30 -7.88
N MET A 123 -6.57 11.54 -6.75
CA MET A 123 -6.32 10.51 -5.73
C MET A 123 -7.64 9.95 -5.18
N SER A 124 -8.57 10.82 -4.80
CA SER A 124 -9.85 10.42 -4.23
C SER A 124 -10.70 9.60 -5.19
N HIS A 125 -10.72 9.96 -6.48
CA HIS A 125 -11.44 9.20 -7.50
C HIS A 125 -10.82 7.83 -7.71
N ARG A 126 -9.50 7.75 -7.86
CA ARG A 126 -8.80 6.48 -8.09
C ARG A 126 -8.96 5.51 -6.92
N ILE A 127 -8.91 6.01 -5.68
CA ILE A 127 -9.13 5.19 -4.47
C ILE A 127 -10.58 4.70 -4.42
N ARG A 128 -11.56 5.60 -4.63
CA ARG A 128 -12.99 5.23 -4.62
C ARG A 128 -13.33 4.22 -5.70
N GLU A 129 -12.69 4.32 -6.87
CA GLU A 129 -12.92 3.36 -7.95
C GLU A 129 -12.39 1.96 -7.59
N ALA A 130 -11.20 1.88 -7.00
CA ALA A 130 -10.67 0.61 -6.51
C ALA A 130 -11.44 0.02 -5.31
N MET A 131 -12.18 0.85 -4.56
CA MET A 131 -13.08 0.37 -3.50
C MET A 131 -14.37 -0.25 -4.05
N LYS A 132 -14.78 0.09 -5.28
CA LYS A 132 -16.02 -0.46 -5.89
C LYS A 132 -15.81 -1.82 -6.54
N SER A 133 -14.60 -2.12 -7.02
CA SER A 133 -14.28 -3.44 -7.56
C SER A 133 -14.28 -4.47 -6.42
N GLU A 134 -15.22 -5.42 -6.43
CA GLU A 134 -15.42 -6.45 -5.40
C GLU A 134 -14.24 -7.43 -5.18
N GLY A 135 -13.08 -7.21 -5.81
CA GLY A 135 -11.82 -7.89 -5.51
C GLY A 135 -10.77 -6.89 -5.08
N GLY A 136 -10.54 -6.75 -3.77
CA GLY A 136 -9.63 -5.77 -3.19
C GLY A 136 -8.23 -5.78 -3.81
N LEU A 137 -7.78 -4.61 -4.27
CA LEU A 137 -6.45 -4.36 -4.86
C LEU A 137 -5.62 -3.42 -3.97
N LEU A 138 -5.48 -3.80 -2.69
CA LEU A 138 -4.32 -3.41 -1.89
C LEU A 138 -3.21 -4.45 -2.10
#